data_AF-A0A4P9WHQ2-F1
#
_entry.id   AF-A0A4P9WHQ2-F1
#
_cell.length_a   1.000
_cell.length_b   1.000
_cell.length_c   1.000
_cell.angle_alpha   90.00
_cell.angle_beta   90.00
_cell.angle_gamma   90.00
#
_symmetry.space_group_name_H-M   'P 1'
#
loop_
_entity.id
_entity.type
_entity.pdbx_description
1 polymer ?
#
loop_
_entity_poly.entity_id
_entity_poly.type
_entity_poly.pdbx_seq_one_letter_code
_entity_poly.pdbx_strand_id
1 'polypeptide(L)'
;FYEEVLGQSASGMDPPDLTAIARDADTAETLRFAQLVVALAVQCENNQKYIIKIQMLEQESQHALMLGIETVRGMEEGEGASGEGREVAIDLDSEIVLSAAILAEKSELEKRHQEVSAKLETMETKYDEILAERNELRDRLHDMERSMSELSEAGKIDFLLRTEIDNLKADVERSEVKRLEAETVAERQLPLISDLTRKVEDLSQKAEEAAKLKDQLDEFRHMADKLQKSEAIIEKYKKKLEESADLRKHVKALEDENLQQGQRNAQLEEEYRRVSSFKPLMDTYKEQIGALERKNTSLAAESSAFEHQLREARLRVERFESERRTDQEHIQVLEDRVRDLEL
;
A
#
# COMPACT_ATOMS: atom_id res chain seq x y z
N PHE A 1 -40.05 57.13 -51.76
CA PHE A 1 -40.26 56.84 -50.32
C PHE A 1 -39.63 57.92 -49.44
N TYR A 2 -38.34 58.25 -49.60
CA TYR A 2 -37.71 59.40 -48.91
C TYR A 2 -38.47 60.72 -49.10
N GLU A 3 -38.77 61.10 -50.34
CA GLU A 3 -39.48 62.36 -50.63
C GLU A 3 -40.99 62.30 -50.33
N GLU A 4 -41.66 61.19 -50.68
CA GLU A 4 -43.13 61.07 -50.58
C GLU A 4 -43.67 60.67 -49.19
N VAL A 5 -42.90 59.90 -48.39
CA VAL A 5 -43.39 59.33 -47.11
C VAL A 5 -42.65 59.91 -45.91
N LEU A 6 -41.35 60.19 -46.05
CA LEU A 6 -40.53 60.78 -44.98
C LEU A 6 -40.45 62.31 -45.08
N GLY A 7 -40.87 62.90 -46.22
CA GLY A 7 -40.88 64.35 -46.43
C GLY A 7 -39.50 64.98 -46.51
N GLN A 8 -38.46 64.18 -46.77
CA GLN A 8 -37.06 64.60 -46.83
C GLN A 8 -36.59 64.71 -48.28
N SER A 9 -35.91 65.81 -48.63
CA SER A 9 -35.34 66.01 -49.97
C SER A 9 -34.21 65.02 -50.23
N ALA A 10 -34.33 64.18 -51.27
CA ALA A 10 -33.28 63.24 -51.66
C ALA A 10 -32.10 63.91 -52.39
N SER A 11 -32.13 65.24 -52.53
CA SER A 11 -31.22 66.03 -53.37
C SER A 11 -29.77 66.11 -52.86
N GLY A 12 -29.50 65.73 -51.61
CA GLY A 12 -28.17 65.71 -51.00
C GLY A 12 -27.51 64.33 -50.90
N MET A 13 -28.19 63.28 -51.39
CA MET A 13 -27.66 61.91 -51.37
C MET A 13 -27.14 61.54 -52.76
N ASP A 14 -25.85 61.22 -52.89
CA ASP A 14 -25.32 60.64 -54.13
C ASP A 14 -26.02 59.30 -54.39
N PRO A 15 -26.84 59.17 -55.45
CA PRO A 15 -27.60 57.95 -55.68
C PRO A 15 -26.62 56.81 -56.05
N PRO A 16 -26.76 55.61 -55.46
CA PRO A 16 -25.87 54.49 -55.76
C PRO A 16 -26.00 54.07 -57.22
N ASP A 17 -24.88 53.75 -57.87
CA ASP A 17 -24.87 53.35 -59.28
C ASP A 17 -25.35 51.91 -59.45
N LEU A 18 -26.65 51.77 -59.72
CA LEU A 18 -27.30 50.48 -59.94
C LEU A 18 -26.74 49.71 -61.15
N THR A 19 -26.12 50.40 -62.12
CA THR A 19 -25.53 49.73 -63.29
C THR A 19 -24.17 49.10 -62.98
N ALA A 20 -23.36 49.76 -62.16
CA ALA A 20 -22.10 49.21 -61.64
C ALA A 20 -22.34 47.97 -60.75
N ILE A 21 -23.38 48.00 -59.92
CA ILE A 21 -23.78 46.85 -59.08
C ILE A 21 -24.18 45.65 -59.95
N ALA A 22 -25.01 45.86 -60.98
CA ALA A 22 -25.55 44.77 -61.79
C ALA A 22 -24.53 44.14 -62.76
N ARG A 23 -23.52 44.91 -63.19
CA ARG A 23 -22.55 44.48 -64.21
C ARG A 23 -21.23 43.99 -63.64
N ASP A 24 -20.69 44.70 -62.64
CA ASP A 24 -19.32 44.52 -62.15
C ASP A 24 -19.29 43.98 -60.70
N ALA A 25 -20.46 43.73 -60.10
CA ALA A 25 -20.61 43.28 -58.71
C ALA A 25 -19.83 44.17 -57.72
N ASP A 26 -19.83 45.48 -57.95
CA ASP A 26 -19.07 46.43 -57.14
C ASP A 26 -19.56 46.44 -55.69
N THR A 27 -18.68 45.99 -54.80
CA THR A 27 -18.91 45.91 -53.36
C THR A 27 -19.14 47.28 -52.71
N ALA A 28 -18.53 48.35 -53.23
CA ALA A 28 -18.65 49.68 -52.64
C ALA A 28 -20.03 50.30 -52.89
N GLU A 29 -20.51 50.23 -54.14
CA GLU A 29 -21.85 50.70 -54.53
C GLU A 29 -22.97 49.83 -53.93
N THR A 30 -22.73 48.52 -53.81
CA THR A 30 -23.66 47.61 -53.12
C THR A 30 -23.80 47.95 -51.63
N LEU A 31 -22.70 48.30 -50.97
CA LEU A 31 -22.70 48.74 -49.57
C LEU A 31 -23.42 50.08 -49.39
N ARG A 32 -23.23 51.04 -50.31
CA ARG A 32 -23.96 52.33 -50.30
C ARG A 32 -25.46 52.12 -50.46
N PHE A 33 -25.89 51.26 -51.39
CA PHE A 33 -27.29 50.90 -51.55
C PHE A 33 -27.86 50.23 -50.28
N ALA A 34 -27.11 49.31 -49.67
CA ALA A 34 -27.53 48.65 -48.43
C ALA A 34 -27.64 49.63 -47.24
N GLN A 35 -26.72 50.60 -47.13
CA GLN A 35 -26.75 51.65 -46.09
C GLN A 35 -28.01 52.52 -46.20
N LEU A 36 -28.39 52.91 -47.42
CA LEU A 36 -29.61 53.69 -47.68
C LEU A 36 -30.88 52.91 -47.27
N VAL A 37 -30.93 51.61 -47.55
CA VAL A 37 -32.04 50.74 -47.13
C VAL A 37 -32.09 50.56 -45.61
N VAL A 38 -30.95 50.47 -44.93
CA VAL A 38 -30.89 50.39 -43.46
C VAL A 38 -31.32 51.70 -42.82
N ALA A 39 -30.89 52.86 -43.34
CA ALA A 39 -31.35 54.17 -42.87
C ALA A 39 -32.87 54.31 -43.01
N LEU A 40 -33.45 53.90 -44.14
CA LEU A 40 -34.91 53.82 -44.34
C LEU A 40 -35.61 52.92 -43.32
N ALA A 41 -35.03 51.74 -43.03
CA ALA A 41 -35.61 50.79 -42.09
C ALA A 41 -35.67 51.34 -40.66
N VAL A 42 -34.72 52.20 -40.28
CA VAL A 42 -34.68 52.88 -38.96
C VAL A 42 -35.60 54.10 -38.91
N GLN A 43 -35.95 54.70 -40.04
CA GLN A 43 -36.84 55.87 -40.11
C GLN A 43 -38.32 55.52 -40.37
N CYS A 44 -38.66 54.27 -40.66
CA CYS A 44 -40.05 53.85 -40.89
C CYS A 44 -40.90 53.79 -39.61
N GLU A 45 -42.25 53.81 -39.74
CA GLU A 45 -43.19 53.74 -38.60
C GLU A 45 -43.04 52.46 -37.74
N ASN A 46 -42.43 51.40 -38.29
CA ASN A 46 -42.14 50.13 -37.60
C ASN A 46 -40.67 50.01 -37.16
N ASN A 47 -39.95 51.14 -37.04
CA ASN A 47 -38.51 51.18 -36.74
C ASN A 47 -38.10 50.40 -35.47
N GLN A 48 -38.96 50.33 -34.45
CA GLN A 48 -38.68 49.59 -33.21
C GLN A 48 -38.29 48.13 -33.47
N LYS A 49 -38.91 47.46 -34.46
CA LYS A 49 -38.58 46.08 -34.81
C LYS A 49 -37.19 45.95 -35.42
N TYR A 50 -36.75 46.94 -36.19
CA TYR A 50 -35.44 46.96 -36.84
C TYR A 50 -34.33 47.38 -35.88
N ILE A 51 -34.60 48.35 -35.00
CA ILE A 51 -33.68 48.77 -33.94
C ILE A 51 -33.38 47.62 -32.97
N ILE A 52 -34.40 46.85 -32.55
CA ILE A 52 -34.20 45.67 -31.71
C ILE A 52 -33.32 44.62 -32.41
N LYS A 53 -33.52 44.40 -33.73
CA LYS A 53 -32.68 43.47 -34.49
C LYS A 53 -31.23 43.94 -34.60
N ILE A 54 -31.00 45.25 -34.77
CA ILE A 54 -29.65 45.83 -34.78
C ILE A 54 -28.99 45.65 -33.40
N GLN A 55 -29.72 45.87 -32.31
CA GLN A 55 -29.23 45.66 -30.93
C GLN A 55 -28.94 44.19 -30.57
N MET A 56 -29.40 43.21 -31.35
CA MET A 56 -29.08 41.80 -31.15
C MET A 56 -27.81 41.34 -31.90
N LEU A 57 -27.21 42.19 -32.74
CA LEU A 57 -25.97 41.89 -33.46
C LEU A 57 -24.74 42.07 -32.57
N GLU A 58 -23.57 41.61 -33.02
CA GLU A 58 -22.30 41.79 -32.32
C GLU A 58 -21.86 43.27 -32.28
N GLN A 59 -21.15 43.67 -31.22
CA GLN A 59 -20.86 45.08 -30.91
C GLN A 59 -20.08 45.81 -32.01
N GLU A 60 -19.18 45.11 -32.72
CA GLU A 60 -18.46 45.65 -33.88
C GLU A 60 -19.39 45.96 -35.06
N SER A 61 -20.35 45.07 -35.33
CA SER A 61 -21.36 45.25 -36.39
C SER A 61 -22.36 46.35 -36.04
N GLN A 62 -22.72 46.47 -34.75
CA GLN A 62 -23.58 47.56 -34.26
C GLN A 62 -22.93 48.93 -34.46
N HIS A 63 -21.65 49.05 -34.13
CA HIS A 63 -20.92 50.32 -34.27
C HIS A 63 -20.74 50.71 -35.75
N ALA A 64 -20.44 49.75 -36.63
CA ALA A 64 -20.35 50.00 -38.07
C ALA A 64 -21.69 50.46 -38.67
N LEU A 65 -22.81 49.85 -38.26
CA LEU A 65 -24.15 50.26 -38.69
C LEU A 65 -24.55 51.64 -38.13
N MET A 66 -24.16 51.94 -36.89
CA MET A 66 -24.40 53.25 -36.26
C MET A 66 -23.68 54.38 -37.03
N LEU A 67 -22.40 54.18 -37.36
CA LEU A 67 -21.63 55.13 -38.16
C LEU A 67 -22.25 55.32 -39.56
N GLY A 68 -22.71 54.25 -40.20
CA GLY A 68 -23.38 54.33 -41.51
C GLY A 68 -24.72 55.09 -41.49
N ILE A 69 -25.48 54.99 -40.40
CA ILE A 69 -26.73 55.75 -40.21
C ILE A 69 -26.43 57.23 -39.88
N GLU A 70 -25.40 57.50 -39.06
CA GLU A 70 -24.98 58.85 -38.71
C GLU A 70 -24.41 59.61 -39.91
N THR A 71 -23.67 58.95 -40.81
CA THR A 71 -23.19 59.60 -42.03
C THR A 71 -24.31 60.04 -42.95
N VAL A 72 -25.41 59.28 -43.03
CA VAL A 72 -26.60 59.66 -43.81
C VAL A 72 -27.36 60.80 -43.13
N ARG A 73 -27.39 60.84 -41.80
CA ARG A 73 -28.08 61.89 -41.01
C ARG A 73 -27.29 63.20 -40.89
N GLY A 74 -25.96 63.14 -40.81
CA GLY A 74 -25.08 64.30 -40.66
C GLY A 74 -24.97 65.17 -41.92
N MET A 75 -25.35 64.63 -43.07
CA MET A 75 -25.49 65.38 -44.33
C MET A 75 -26.84 66.13 -44.42
N GLU A 76 -27.78 65.92 -43.48
CA GLU A 76 -29.11 66.56 -43.47
C GLU A 76 -29.21 67.85 -42.61
N GLU A 77 -28.24 68.17 -41.74
CA GLU A 77 -28.33 69.31 -40.78
C GLU A 77 -27.29 70.43 -41.01
N GLY A 78 -26.77 70.58 -42.24
CA GLY A 78 -25.54 71.33 -42.51
C GLY A 78 -25.63 72.60 -43.37
N GLU A 79 -26.74 73.34 -43.45
CA GLU A 79 -26.77 74.63 -44.15
C GLU A 79 -27.71 75.65 -43.47
N GLY A 80 -27.16 76.58 -42.68
CA GLY A 80 -27.94 77.72 -42.19
C GLY A 80 -27.30 78.55 -41.08
N ALA A 81 -26.62 79.64 -41.46
CA ALA A 81 -26.36 80.91 -40.74
C ALA A 81 -24.99 81.44 -41.21
N SER A 82 -24.73 82.69 -41.55
CA SER A 82 -25.39 84.01 -41.48
C SER A 82 -24.36 84.94 -42.17
N GLY A 83 -24.64 86.11 -42.74
CA GLY A 83 -25.66 87.11 -42.49
C GLY A 83 -25.05 88.43 -42.97
N GLU A 84 -25.84 89.19 -43.72
CA GLU A 84 -25.49 90.46 -44.35
C GLU A 84 -25.18 91.54 -43.30
N GLY A 85 -24.08 92.27 -43.50
CA GLY A 85 -23.76 93.49 -42.77
C GLY A 85 -24.40 94.72 -43.44
N ARG A 86 -25.54 95.16 -42.90
CA ARG A 86 -26.15 96.48 -43.14
C ARG A 86 -25.78 97.39 -41.97
N GLU A 87 -25.06 98.46 -42.26
CA GLU A 87 -24.62 99.49 -41.31
C GLU A 87 -25.81 100.14 -40.58
N VAL A 88 -25.79 100.13 -39.24
CA VAL A 88 -26.56 101.05 -38.39
C VAL A 88 -25.69 101.41 -37.17
N ALA A 89 -25.54 102.71 -36.96
CA ALA A 89 -24.72 103.36 -35.94
C ALA A 89 -25.11 102.93 -34.50
N ILE A 90 -24.09 102.71 -33.67
CA ILE A 90 -24.21 102.27 -32.28
C ILE A 90 -23.64 103.35 -31.36
N ASP A 91 -24.40 103.71 -30.32
CA ASP A 91 -24.03 104.65 -29.26
C ASP A 91 -22.79 104.21 -28.45
N LEU A 92 -21.99 105.20 -28.07
CA LEU A 92 -20.58 105.15 -27.65
C LEU A 92 -20.22 104.18 -26.51
N ASP A 93 -21.15 103.85 -25.61
CA ASP A 93 -20.90 102.91 -24.50
C ASP A 93 -21.03 101.43 -24.92
N SER A 94 -21.74 101.17 -26.02
CA SER A 94 -21.79 99.84 -26.65
C SER A 94 -20.64 99.66 -27.67
N GLU A 95 -20.09 100.76 -28.20
CA GLU A 95 -18.95 100.77 -29.14
C GLU A 95 -17.63 100.30 -28.51
N ILE A 96 -17.37 100.59 -27.23
CA ILE A 96 -16.15 100.12 -26.54
C ILE A 96 -16.20 98.61 -26.29
N VAL A 97 -17.36 98.07 -25.92
CA VAL A 97 -17.53 96.63 -25.71
C VAL A 97 -17.55 95.88 -27.04
N LEU A 98 -18.20 96.43 -28.05
CA LEU A 98 -18.26 95.85 -29.40
C LEU A 98 -16.92 95.93 -30.13
N SER A 99 -16.17 97.03 -30.02
CA SER A 99 -14.83 97.15 -30.61
C SER A 99 -13.81 96.21 -29.97
N ALA A 100 -13.88 96.00 -28.65
CA ALA A 100 -13.08 94.99 -27.96
C ALA A 100 -13.46 93.56 -28.43
N ALA A 101 -14.74 93.26 -28.61
CA ALA A 101 -15.21 91.98 -29.15
C ALA A 101 -14.78 91.76 -30.61
N ILE A 102 -14.89 92.79 -31.46
CA ILE A 102 -14.47 92.75 -32.87
C ILE A 102 -12.96 92.59 -33.00
N LEU A 103 -12.16 93.27 -32.15
CA LEU A 103 -10.70 93.10 -32.16
C LEU A 103 -10.28 91.70 -31.69
N ALA A 104 -10.97 91.15 -30.69
CA ALA A 104 -10.76 89.77 -30.26
C ALA A 104 -11.12 88.78 -31.37
N GLU A 105 -12.26 88.97 -32.03
CA GLU A 105 -12.72 88.15 -33.15
C GLU A 105 -11.78 88.25 -34.35
N LYS A 106 -11.32 89.45 -34.71
CA LYS A 106 -10.33 89.67 -35.77
C LYS A 106 -9.01 88.98 -35.45
N SER A 107 -8.52 89.10 -34.20
CA SER A 107 -7.30 88.39 -33.78
C SER A 107 -7.48 86.87 -33.83
N GLU A 108 -8.65 86.37 -33.48
CA GLU A 108 -8.97 84.95 -33.54
C GLU A 108 -9.11 84.46 -34.99
N LEU A 109 -9.68 85.27 -35.88
CA LEU A 109 -9.79 84.98 -37.31
C LEU A 109 -8.43 85.01 -38.01
N GLU A 110 -7.55 85.96 -37.68
CA GLU A 110 -6.18 86.01 -38.17
C GLU A 110 -5.38 84.77 -37.72
N LYS A 111 -5.56 84.33 -36.46
CA LYS A 111 -4.98 83.07 -35.98
C LYS A 111 -5.51 81.87 -36.75
N ARG A 112 -6.83 81.77 -36.96
CA ARG A 112 -7.43 80.71 -37.77
C ARG A 112 -6.90 80.71 -39.20
N HIS A 113 -6.74 81.89 -39.82
CA HIS A 113 -6.20 82.02 -41.16
C HIS A 113 -4.73 81.58 -41.23
N GLN A 114 -3.91 81.97 -40.26
CA GLN A 114 -2.52 81.51 -40.15
C GLN A 114 -2.45 80.00 -39.91
N GLU A 115 -3.32 79.44 -39.07
CA GLU A 115 -3.40 77.99 -38.84
C GLU A 115 -3.83 77.23 -40.10
N VAL A 116 -4.78 77.75 -40.87
CA VAL A 116 -5.22 77.14 -42.14
C VAL A 116 -4.11 77.23 -43.19
N SER A 117 -3.43 78.38 -43.31
CA SER A 117 -2.30 78.54 -44.23
C SER A 117 -1.15 77.58 -43.89
N ALA A 118 -0.79 77.46 -42.61
CA ALA A 118 0.22 76.51 -42.17
C ALA A 118 -0.21 75.04 -42.42
N LYS A 119 -1.50 74.73 -42.25
CA LYS A 119 -2.04 73.41 -42.61
C LYS A 119 -1.98 73.16 -44.12
N LEU A 120 -2.25 74.16 -44.95
CA LEU A 120 -2.12 74.04 -46.41
C LEU A 120 -0.67 73.80 -46.82
N GLU A 121 0.26 74.60 -46.33
CA GLU A 121 1.70 74.41 -46.61
C GLU A 121 2.19 73.02 -46.20
N THR A 122 1.81 72.56 -44.99
CA THR A 122 2.18 71.20 -44.54
C THR A 122 1.48 70.08 -45.31
N MET A 123 0.31 70.33 -45.91
CA MET A 123 -0.34 69.37 -46.80
C MET A 123 0.29 69.34 -48.18
N GLU A 124 0.70 70.50 -48.72
CA GLU A 124 1.43 70.60 -49.98
C GLU A 124 2.78 69.88 -49.91
N THR A 125 3.55 70.09 -48.83
CA THR A 125 4.82 69.37 -48.65
C THR A 125 4.62 67.87 -48.57
N LYS A 126 3.60 67.40 -47.83
CA LYS A 126 3.28 65.96 -47.75
C LYS A 126 2.82 65.41 -49.09
N TYR A 127 2.06 66.18 -49.86
CA TYR A 127 1.61 65.77 -51.18
C TYR A 127 2.81 65.61 -52.13
N ASP A 128 3.74 66.54 -52.12
CA ASP A 128 4.97 66.47 -52.92
C ASP A 128 5.87 65.29 -52.48
N GLU A 129 6.00 65.05 -51.16
CA GLU A 129 6.69 63.88 -50.62
C GLU A 129 6.06 62.57 -51.10
N ILE A 130 4.73 62.43 -50.99
CA ILE A 130 4.00 61.25 -51.47
C ILE A 130 4.13 61.08 -52.99
N LEU A 131 4.10 62.18 -53.75
CA LEU A 131 4.28 62.13 -55.20
C LEU A 131 5.68 61.65 -55.58
N ALA A 132 6.70 62.06 -54.84
CA ALA A 132 8.08 61.63 -55.02
C ALA A 132 8.25 60.14 -54.67
N GLU A 133 7.73 59.70 -53.52
CA GLU A 133 7.75 58.28 -53.12
C GLU A 133 7.03 57.39 -54.14
N ARG A 134 5.87 57.83 -54.62
CA ARG A 134 5.11 57.12 -55.64
C ARG A 134 5.89 57.00 -56.96
N ASN A 135 6.62 58.05 -57.36
CA ASN A 135 7.46 57.99 -58.55
C ASN A 135 8.63 57.03 -58.36
N GLU A 136 9.30 57.06 -57.21
CA GLU A 136 10.40 56.15 -56.91
C GLU A 136 9.95 54.68 -56.88
N LEU A 137 8.80 54.39 -56.24
CA LEU A 137 8.22 53.05 -56.25
C LEU A 137 7.85 52.59 -57.65
N ARG A 138 7.33 53.50 -58.49
CA ARG A 138 7.03 53.18 -59.90
C ARG A 138 8.29 52.85 -60.68
N ASP A 139 9.36 53.62 -60.52
CA ASP A 139 10.63 53.38 -61.22
C ASP A 139 11.24 52.05 -60.78
N ARG A 140 11.23 51.75 -59.47
CA ARG A 140 11.66 50.43 -58.94
C ARG A 140 10.85 49.27 -59.50
N LEU A 141 9.53 49.43 -59.61
CA LEU A 141 8.66 48.40 -60.16
C LEU A 141 8.97 48.19 -61.65
N HIS A 142 9.18 49.27 -62.39
CA HIS A 142 9.51 49.19 -63.82
C HIS A 142 10.89 48.57 -64.07
N ASP A 143 11.88 48.85 -63.23
CA ASP A 143 13.20 48.21 -63.31
C ASP A 143 13.14 46.71 -62.93
N MET A 144 12.31 46.34 -61.96
CA MET A 144 12.01 44.94 -61.65
C MET A 144 11.31 44.24 -62.82
N GLU A 145 10.32 44.87 -63.46
CA GLU A 145 9.65 44.34 -64.65
C GLU A 145 10.61 44.16 -65.82
N ARG A 146 11.51 45.12 -66.07
CA ARG A 146 12.55 45.01 -67.10
C ARG A 146 13.50 43.87 -66.82
N SER A 147 14.03 43.77 -65.60
CA SER A 147 14.95 42.69 -65.23
C SER A 147 14.28 41.31 -65.29
N MET A 148 13.02 41.19 -64.84
CA MET A 148 12.24 39.96 -65.00
C MET A 148 11.96 39.64 -66.48
N SER A 149 11.64 40.64 -67.29
CA SER A 149 11.43 40.46 -68.73
C SER A 149 12.72 40.02 -69.43
N GLU A 150 13.86 40.62 -69.13
CA GLU A 150 15.17 40.24 -69.66
C GLU A 150 15.57 38.81 -69.25
N LEU A 151 15.30 38.44 -67.99
CA LEU A 151 15.57 37.09 -67.49
C LEU A 151 14.57 36.04 -68.06
N SER A 152 13.34 36.45 -68.36
CA SER A 152 12.30 35.64 -69.00
C SER A 152 12.58 35.42 -70.49
N GLU A 153 12.93 36.49 -71.23
CA GLU A 153 13.29 36.45 -72.65
C GLU A 153 14.61 35.68 -72.88
N ALA A 154 15.52 35.72 -71.91
CA ALA A 154 16.71 34.86 -71.88
C ALA A 154 16.42 33.38 -71.56
N GLY A 155 15.17 33.01 -71.26
CA GLY A 155 14.75 31.65 -70.87
C GLY A 155 15.36 31.16 -69.55
N LYS A 156 16.05 32.04 -68.81
CA LYS A 156 16.77 31.69 -67.58
C LYS A 156 15.81 31.46 -66.42
N ILE A 157 14.72 32.22 -66.34
CA ILE A 157 13.68 32.03 -65.31
C ILE A 157 13.04 30.66 -65.47
N ASP A 158 12.61 30.31 -66.68
CA ASP A 158 12.00 29.00 -66.95
C ASP A 158 12.96 27.85 -66.67
N PHE A 159 14.24 28.00 -67.02
CA PHE A 159 15.27 27.01 -66.69
C PHE A 159 15.43 26.86 -65.17
N LEU A 160 15.56 27.97 -64.42
CA LEU A 160 15.70 27.96 -62.96
C LEU A 160 14.48 27.35 -62.27
N LEU A 161 13.27 27.74 -62.68
CA LEU A 161 12.03 27.19 -62.15
C LEU A 161 11.91 25.69 -62.45
N ARG A 162 12.32 25.25 -63.64
CA ARG A 162 12.30 23.83 -64.00
C ARG A 162 13.32 23.03 -63.21
N THR A 163 14.53 23.55 -62.99
CA THR A 163 15.51 22.93 -62.11
C THR A 163 15.03 22.86 -60.66
N GLU A 164 14.35 23.90 -60.18
CA GLU A 164 13.80 23.93 -58.83
C GLU A 164 12.64 22.93 -58.68
N ILE A 165 11.77 22.83 -59.69
CA ILE A 165 10.71 21.81 -59.74
C ILE A 165 11.34 20.41 -59.72
N ASP A 166 12.41 20.16 -60.46
CA ASP A 166 13.07 18.86 -60.49
C ASP A 166 13.79 18.54 -59.17
N ASN A 167 14.38 19.55 -58.51
CA ASN A 167 14.94 19.41 -57.16
C ASN A 167 13.86 19.08 -56.13
N LEU A 168 12.75 19.81 -56.13
CA LEU A 168 11.62 19.58 -55.23
C LEU A 168 11.01 18.19 -55.45
N LYS A 169 10.88 17.74 -56.70
CA LYS A 169 10.43 16.37 -57.00
C LYS A 169 11.40 15.33 -56.43
N ALA A 170 12.70 15.49 -56.63
CA ALA A 170 13.70 14.59 -56.09
C ALA A 170 13.67 14.55 -54.56
N ASP A 171 13.45 15.68 -53.90
CA ASP A 171 13.33 15.75 -52.45
C ASP A 171 12.03 15.14 -51.92
N VAL A 172 10.91 15.32 -52.64
CA VAL A 172 9.65 14.62 -52.35
C VAL A 172 9.85 13.12 -52.45
N GLU A 173 10.44 12.61 -53.53
CA GLU A 173 10.72 11.18 -53.73
C GLU A 173 11.61 10.62 -52.61
N ARG A 174 12.69 11.34 -52.26
CA ARG A 174 13.56 10.95 -51.13
C ARG A 174 12.80 10.93 -49.80
N SER A 175 11.90 11.88 -49.57
CA SER A 175 11.11 11.93 -48.35
C SER A 175 10.08 10.80 -48.29
N GLU A 176 9.46 10.44 -49.43
CA GLU A 176 8.53 9.32 -49.52
C GLU A 176 9.22 7.98 -49.28
N VAL A 177 10.43 7.78 -49.83
CA VAL A 177 11.22 6.57 -49.55
C VAL A 177 11.53 6.47 -48.05
N LYS A 178 11.99 7.55 -47.41
CA LYS A 178 12.25 7.57 -45.96
C LYS A 178 10.98 7.32 -45.13
N ARG A 179 9.85 7.88 -45.56
CA ARG A 179 8.55 7.69 -44.91
C ARG A 179 8.12 6.22 -44.99
N LEU A 180 8.23 5.60 -46.16
CA LEU A 180 7.92 4.18 -46.36
C LEU A 180 8.87 3.27 -45.55
N GLU A 181 10.17 3.57 -45.54
CA GLU A 181 11.13 2.83 -44.70
C GLU A 181 10.74 2.90 -43.21
N ALA A 182 10.43 4.10 -42.71
CA ALA A 182 9.97 4.28 -41.33
C ALA A 182 8.64 3.56 -41.05
N GLU A 183 7.69 3.59 -41.99
CA GLU A 183 6.41 2.88 -41.92
C GLU A 183 6.63 1.36 -41.82
N THR A 184 7.48 0.79 -42.67
CA THR A 184 7.81 -0.66 -42.60
C THR A 184 8.51 -1.06 -41.31
N VAL A 185 9.32 -0.19 -40.72
CA VAL A 185 9.95 -0.44 -39.41
C VAL A 185 8.90 -0.39 -38.30
N ALA A 186 8.00 0.59 -38.32
CA ALA A 186 6.91 0.69 -37.36
C ALA A 186 5.98 -0.54 -37.43
N GLU A 187 5.59 -0.96 -38.64
CA GLU A 187 4.80 -2.17 -38.87
C GLU A 187 5.48 -3.44 -38.34
N ARG A 188 6.81 -3.54 -38.42
CA ARG A 188 7.57 -4.67 -37.84
C ARG A 188 7.69 -4.59 -36.31
N GLN A 189 7.72 -3.39 -35.74
CA GLN A 189 7.83 -3.19 -34.29
C GLN A 189 6.51 -3.47 -33.57
N LEU A 190 5.36 -3.17 -34.18
CA LEU A 190 4.04 -3.42 -33.60
C LEU A 190 3.81 -4.87 -33.14
N PRO A 191 4.04 -5.92 -33.95
CA PRO A 191 3.86 -7.30 -33.51
C PRO A 191 4.87 -7.69 -32.42
N LEU A 192 6.10 -7.19 -32.48
CA LEU A 192 7.10 -7.44 -31.43
C LEU A 192 6.66 -6.83 -30.09
N ILE A 193 6.11 -5.62 -30.10
CA ILE A 193 5.56 -4.98 -28.89
C ILE A 193 4.36 -5.77 -28.38
N SER A 194 3.47 -6.23 -29.26
CA SER A 194 2.35 -7.12 -28.91
C SER A 194 2.84 -8.39 -28.21
N ASP A 195 3.81 -9.09 -28.81
CA ASP A 195 4.35 -10.35 -28.29
C ASP A 195 5.08 -10.15 -26.96
N LEU A 196 5.84 -9.06 -26.83
CA LEU A 196 6.51 -8.70 -25.58
C LEU A 196 5.50 -8.35 -24.49
N THR A 197 4.44 -7.59 -24.82
CA THR A 197 3.36 -7.27 -23.88
C THR A 197 2.68 -8.53 -23.39
N ARG A 198 2.30 -9.44 -24.29
CA ARG A 198 1.71 -10.73 -23.93
C ARG A 198 2.66 -11.56 -23.05
N LYS A 199 3.95 -11.57 -23.36
CA LYS A 199 4.95 -12.28 -22.56
C LYS A 199 5.10 -11.69 -21.16
N VAL A 200 4.99 -10.37 -21.02
CA VAL A 200 4.99 -9.69 -19.71
C VAL A 200 3.76 -10.08 -18.90
N GLU A 201 2.58 -10.12 -19.52
CA GLU A 201 1.33 -10.57 -18.87
C GLU A 201 1.40 -12.04 -18.43
N ASP A 202 1.92 -12.93 -19.27
CA ASP A 202 2.11 -14.35 -18.92
C ASP A 202 3.10 -14.51 -17.76
N LEU A 203 4.16 -13.71 -17.74
CA LEU A 203 5.14 -13.71 -16.65
C LEU A 203 4.57 -13.11 -15.36
N SER A 204 3.73 -12.08 -15.44
CA SER A 204 3.08 -11.50 -14.27
C SER A 204 2.09 -12.47 -13.65
N GLN A 205 1.30 -13.18 -14.45
CA GLN A 205 0.40 -14.24 -13.97
C GLN A 205 1.18 -15.34 -13.25
N LYS A 206 2.29 -15.82 -13.82
CA LYS A 206 3.16 -16.82 -13.18
C LYS A 206 3.78 -16.31 -11.88
N ALA A 207 4.14 -15.03 -11.81
CA ALA A 207 4.67 -14.41 -10.59
C ALA A 207 3.60 -14.37 -9.48
N GLU A 208 2.35 -14.03 -9.82
CA GLU A 208 1.22 -14.06 -8.90
C GLU A 208 0.91 -15.48 -8.41
N GLU A 209 0.93 -16.48 -9.30
CA GLU A 209 0.77 -17.89 -8.93
C GLU A 209 1.89 -18.36 -8.00
N ALA A 210 3.14 -18.01 -8.29
CA ALA A 210 4.28 -18.32 -7.44
C ALA A 210 4.16 -17.66 -6.05
N ALA A 211 3.64 -16.43 -5.98
CA ALA A 211 3.36 -15.76 -4.71
C ALA A 211 2.28 -16.51 -3.90
N LYS A 212 1.16 -16.88 -4.54
CA LYS A 212 0.09 -17.67 -3.89
C LYS A 212 0.59 -19.02 -3.38
N LEU A 213 1.40 -19.72 -4.18
CA LEU A 213 1.99 -21.01 -3.78
C LEU A 213 2.97 -20.85 -2.61
N LYS A 214 3.71 -19.74 -2.55
CA LYS A 214 4.59 -19.42 -1.43
C LYS A 214 3.79 -19.19 -0.15
N ASP A 215 2.71 -18.43 -0.22
CA ASP A 215 1.83 -18.18 0.94
C ASP A 215 1.24 -19.50 1.47
N GLN A 216 0.78 -20.38 0.58
CA GLN A 216 0.30 -21.72 0.95
C GLN A 216 1.40 -22.57 1.59
N LEU A 217 2.63 -22.51 1.09
CA LEU A 217 3.76 -23.24 1.66
C LEU A 217 4.09 -22.75 3.07
N ASP A 218 4.05 -21.44 3.29
CA ASP A 218 4.26 -20.85 4.62
C ASP A 218 3.12 -21.19 5.58
N GLU A 219 1.87 -21.28 5.11
CA GLU A 219 0.75 -21.82 5.89
C GLU A 219 0.98 -23.29 6.27
N PHE A 220 1.41 -24.14 5.34
CA PHE A 220 1.75 -25.54 5.63
C PHE A 220 2.90 -25.67 6.61
N ARG A 221 3.92 -24.79 6.54
CA ARG A 221 5.01 -24.74 7.53
C ARG A 221 4.48 -24.41 8.93
N HIS A 222 3.62 -23.40 9.04
CA HIS A 222 2.99 -23.07 10.32
C HIS A 222 2.14 -24.22 10.87
N MET A 223 1.43 -24.95 10.01
CA MET A 223 0.66 -26.13 10.40
C MET A 223 1.58 -27.28 10.82
N ALA A 224 2.70 -27.50 10.13
CA ALA A 224 3.70 -28.49 10.51
C ALA A 224 4.34 -28.17 11.87
N ASP A 225 4.68 -26.91 12.15
CA ASP A 225 5.20 -26.48 13.45
C ASP A 225 4.19 -26.72 14.58
N LYS A 226 2.90 -26.43 14.33
CA LYS A 226 1.82 -26.72 15.28
C LYS A 226 1.69 -28.23 15.53
N LEU A 227 1.75 -29.03 14.46
CA LEU A 227 1.68 -30.49 14.55
C LEU A 227 2.85 -31.02 15.37
N GLN A 228 4.09 -30.59 15.09
CA GLN A 228 5.29 -31.01 15.81
C GLN A 228 5.20 -30.65 17.31
N LYS A 229 4.67 -29.48 17.66
CA LYS A 229 4.41 -29.12 19.06
C LYS A 229 3.37 -30.05 19.70
N SER A 230 2.30 -30.37 18.99
CA SER A 230 1.27 -31.30 19.49
C SER A 230 1.82 -32.72 19.65
N GLU A 231 2.68 -33.16 18.73
CA GLU A 231 3.34 -34.46 18.76
C GLU A 231 4.30 -34.57 19.95
N ALA A 232 5.10 -33.53 20.21
CA ALA A 232 5.95 -33.47 21.41
C ALA A 232 5.14 -33.51 22.72
N ILE A 233 3.95 -32.93 22.74
CA ILE A 233 3.03 -33.03 23.89
C ILE A 233 2.50 -34.46 24.03
N ILE A 234 2.06 -35.09 22.93
CA ILE A 234 1.59 -36.48 22.91
C ILE A 234 2.70 -37.43 23.39
N GLU A 235 3.94 -37.21 22.95
CA GLU A 235 5.09 -38.02 23.36
C GLU A 235 5.38 -37.91 24.87
N LYS A 236 5.25 -36.71 25.45
CA LYS A 236 5.32 -36.51 26.90
C LYS A 236 4.20 -37.27 27.63
N TYR A 237 2.97 -37.25 27.11
CA TYR A 237 1.87 -38.01 27.71
C TYR A 237 2.05 -39.52 27.58
N LYS A 238 2.58 -40.01 26.45
CA LYS A 238 2.94 -41.43 26.28
C LYS A 238 3.97 -41.89 27.31
N LYS A 239 5.05 -41.14 27.50
CA LYS A 239 6.06 -41.44 28.54
C LYS A 239 5.45 -41.51 29.94
N LYS A 240 4.58 -40.54 30.29
CA LYS A 240 3.87 -40.58 31.58
C LYS A 240 2.95 -41.80 31.73
N LEU A 241 2.32 -42.25 30.64
CA LEU A 241 1.48 -43.45 30.66
C LEU A 241 2.32 -44.73 30.84
N GLU A 242 3.49 -44.80 30.19
CA GLU A 242 4.46 -45.89 30.36
C GLU A 242 4.98 -45.94 31.81
N GLU A 243 5.46 -44.80 32.34
CA GLU A 243 5.88 -44.67 33.75
C GLU A 243 4.75 -45.09 34.71
N SER A 244 3.51 -44.67 34.45
CA SER A 244 2.35 -45.06 35.24
C SER A 244 2.05 -46.56 35.15
N ALA A 245 2.25 -47.17 33.99
CA ALA A 245 2.09 -48.61 33.82
C ALA A 245 3.17 -49.39 34.56
N ASP A 246 4.41 -48.92 34.55
CA ASP A 246 5.51 -49.55 35.27
C ASP A 246 5.38 -49.39 36.79
N LEU A 247 4.92 -48.23 37.27
CA LEU A 247 4.54 -48.05 38.68
C LEU A 247 3.46 -49.05 39.10
N ARG A 248 2.42 -49.26 38.27
CA ARG A 248 1.39 -50.28 38.56
C ARG A 248 1.97 -51.70 38.64
N LYS A 249 2.93 -52.05 37.77
CA LYS A 249 3.62 -53.35 37.84
C LYS A 249 4.44 -53.46 39.13
N HIS A 250 5.16 -52.41 39.52
CA HIS A 250 5.91 -52.38 40.78
C HIS A 250 5.01 -52.51 42.00
N VAL A 251 3.88 -51.81 42.03
CA VAL A 251 2.88 -51.94 43.10
C VAL A 251 2.38 -53.39 43.18
N LYS A 252 2.00 -53.99 42.05
CA LYS A 252 1.55 -55.39 42.04
C LYS A 252 2.63 -56.37 42.52
N ALA A 253 3.89 -56.16 42.10
CA ALA A 253 5.00 -56.99 42.56
C ALA A 253 5.24 -56.88 44.08
N LEU A 254 5.12 -55.67 44.64
CA LEU A 254 5.21 -55.44 46.08
C LEU A 254 4.02 -56.06 46.84
N GLU A 255 2.82 -55.99 46.27
CA GLU A 255 1.62 -56.65 46.82
C GLU A 255 1.80 -58.17 46.85
N ASP A 256 2.30 -58.77 45.76
CA ASP A 256 2.60 -60.20 45.67
C ASP A 256 3.70 -60.63 46.66
N GLU A 257 4.75 -59.81 46.82
CA GLU A 257 5.81 -60.06 47.81
C GLU A 257 5.28 -59.98 49.24
N ASN A 258 4.47 -58.96 49.56
CA ASN A 258 3.86 -58.81 50.88
C ASN A 258 2.92 -59.97 51.20
N LEU A 259 2.15 -60.44 50.21
CA LEU A 259 1.34 -61.65 50.34
C LEU A 259 2.19 -62.89 50.64
N GLN A 260 3.30 -63.08 49.92
CA GLN A 260 4.24 -64.18 50.19
C GLN A 260 4.88 -64.08 51.58
N GLN A 261 5.28 -62.88 52.00
CA GLN A 261 5.82 -62.66 53.35
C GLN A 261 4.77 -62.96 54.42
N GLY A 262 3.51 -62.56 54.21
CA GLY A 262 2.38 -62.91 55.06
C GLY A 262 2.17 -64.42 55.16
N GLN A 263 2.22 -65.14 54.04
CA GLN A 263 2.13 -66.61 54.02
C GLN A 263 3.30 -67.27 54.77
N ARG A 264 4.54 -66.81 54.56
CA ARG A 264 5.71 -67.30 55.30
C ARG A 264 5.59 -67.03 56.80
N ASN A 265 5.13 -65.85 57.20
CA ASN A 265 4.90 -65.53 58.60
C ASN A 265 3.82 -66.44 59.20
N ALA A 266 2.72 -66.70 58.50
CA ALA A 266 1.70 -67.64 58.97
C ALA A 266 2.25 -69.07 59.14
N GLN A 267 3.09 -69.54 58.21
CA GLN A 267 3.76 -70.84 58.32
C GLN A 267 4.70 -70.89 59.54
N LEU A 268 5.50 -69.84 59.75
CA LEU A 268 6.37 -69.73 60.92
C LEU A 268 5.58 -69.67 62.23
N GLU A 269 4.45 -68.98 62.26
CA GLU A 269 3.56 -68.96 63.42
C GLU A 269 2.96 -70.34 63.72
N GLU A 270 2.59 -71.10 62.70
CA GLU A 270 2.12 -72.49 62.86
C GLU A 270 3.22 -73.42 63.36
N GLU A 271 4.44 -73.31 62.82
CA GLU A 271 5.61 -74.04 63.31
C GLU A 271 5.92 -73.68 64.77
N TYR A 272 5.87 -72.39 65.09
CA TYR A 272 6.05 -71.92 66.46
C TYR A 272 4.97 -72.46 67.39
N ARG A 273 3.70 -72.50 66.98
CA ARG A 273 2.61 -73.14 67.75
C ARG A 273 2.86 -74.62 67.94
N ARG A 274 3.32 -75.35 66.91
CA ARG A 274 3.69 -76.77 67.02
C ARG A 274 4.81 -76.97 68.02
N VAL A 275 5.91 -76.23 67.91
CA VAL A 275 7.04 -76.29 68.86
C VAL A 275 6.57 -75.96 70.27
N SER A 276 5.76 -74.91 70.43
CA SER A 276 5.19 -74.52 71.71
C SER A 276 4.32 -75.62 72.33
N SER A 277 3.57 -76.39 71.52
CA SER A 277 2.77 -77.52 71.99
C SER A 277 3.59 -78.69 72.54
N PHE A 278 4.86 -78.82 72.14
CA PHE A 278 5.78 -79.81 72.70
C PHE A 278 6.44 -79.35 74.01
N LYS A 279 6.31 -78.07 74.37
CA LYS A 279 6.93 -77.52 75.58
C LYS A 279 6.46 -78.21 76.88
N PRO A 280 5.16 -78.47 77.10
CA PRO A 280 4.70 -79.23 78.26
C PRO A 280 5.33 -80.63 78.32
N LEU A 281 5.41 -81.33 77.18
CA LEU A 281 6.03 -82.66 77.13
C LEU A 281 7.53 -82.59 77.47
N MET A 282 8.24 -81.59 76.92
CA MET A 282 9.65 -81.36 77.27
C MET A 282 9.81 -81.06 78.77
N ASP A 283 8.92 -80.27 79.36
CA ASP A 283 8.95 -79.97 80.79
C ASP A 283 8.67 -81.22 81.63
N THR A 284 7.73 -82.10 81.22
CA THR A 284 7.54 -83.40 81.89
C THR A 284 8.76 -84.32 81.78
N TYR A 285 9.44 -84.37 80.62
CA TYR A 285 10.68 -85.14 80.50
C TYR A 285 11.78 -84.58 81.38
N LYS A 286 11.92 -83.25 81.48
CA LYS A 286 12.86 -82.61 82.42
C LYS A 286 12.55 -82.98 83.87
N GLU A 287 11.27 -82.96 84.27
CA GLU A 287 10.86 -83.38 85.61
C GLU A 287 11.16 -84.86 85.88
N GLN A 288 10.89 -85.74 84.90
CA GLN A 288 11.20 -87.17 85.00
C GLN A 288 12.71 -87.42 85.11
N ILE A 289 13.53 -86.74 84.30
CA ILE A 289 14.99 -86.81 84.40
C ILE A 289 15.43 -86.36 85.79
N GLY A 290 14.94 -85.22 86.28
CA GLY A 290 15.25 -84.74 87.63
C GLY A 290 14.81 -85.71 88.74
N ALA A 291 13.68 -86.40 88.58
CA ALA A 291 13.23 -87.42 89.52
C ALA A 291 14.12 -88.68 89.50
N LEU A 292 14.53 -89.14 88.31
CA LEU A 292 15.47 -90.25 88.15
C LEU A 292 16.84 -89.91 88.72
N GLU A 293 17.34 -88.69 88.49
CA GLU A 293 18.58 -88.19 89.09
C GLU A 293 18.51 -88.21 90.61
N ARG A 294 17.42 -87.70 91.21
CA ARG A 294 17.19 -87.76 92.67
C ARG A 294 17.11 -89.20 93.21
N LYS A 295 16.45 -90.10 92.47
CA LYS A 295 16.38 -91.51 92.84
C LYS A 295 17.76 -92.16 92.76
N ASN A 296 18.53 -91.85 91.73
CA ASN A 296 19.88 -92.37 91.55
C ASN A 296 20.81 -91.86 92.66
N THR A 297 20.72 -90.59 93.06
CA THR A 297 21.48 -90.07 94.20
C THR A 297 21.05 -90.70 95.52
N SER A 298 19.75 -90.95 95.73
CA SER A 298 19.25 -91.71 96.89
C SER A 298 19.78 -93.13 96.93
N LEU A 299 19.72 -93.86 95.81
CA LEU A 299 20.24 -95.22 95.71
C LEU A 299 21.77 -95.26 95.89
N ALA A 300 22.49 -94.27 95.37
CA ALA A 300 23.93 -94.14 95.62
C ALA A 300 24.22 -93.92 97.11
N ALA A 301 23.43 -93.08 97.80
CA ALA A 301 23.53 -92.88 99.24
C ALA A 301 23.22 -94.16 100.03
N GLU A 302 22.12 -94.85 99.70
CA GLU A 302 21.76 -96.15 100.29
C GLU A 302 22.84 -97.21 100.05
N SER A 303 23.39 -97.30 98.83
CA SER A 303 24.50 -98.20 98.51
C SER A 303 25.71 -97.89 99.38
N SER A 304 26.09 -96.61 99.51
CA SER A 304 27.20 -96.21 100.38
C SER A 304 26.95 -96.55 101.87
N ALA A 305 25.69 -96.47 102.31
CA ALA A 305 25.29 -96.82 103.67
C ALA A 305 25.35 -98.34 103.89
N PHE A 306 24.85 -99.14 102.95
CA PHE A 306 24.99 -100.60 102.99
C PHE A 306 26.44 -101.05 102.91
N GLU A 307 27.27 -100.41 102.07
CA GLU A 307 28.71 -100.65 102.04
C GLU A 307 29.36 -100.33 103.39
N HIS A 308 28.92 -99.27 104.08
CA HIS A 308 29.37 -98.96 105.43
C HIS A 308 28.93 -100.02 106.45
N GLN A 309 27.65 -100.40 106.46
CA GLN A 309 27.13 -101.46 107.33
C GLN A 309 27.81 -102.81 107.08
N LEU A 310 28.08 -103.16 105.81
CA LEU A 310 28.79 -104.38 105.43
C LEU A 310 30.24 -104.33 105.95
N ARG A 311 30.92 -103.18 105.84
CA ARG A 311 32.25 -102.98 106.44
C ARG A 311 32.20 -103.16 107.95
N GLU A 312 31.22 -102.56 108.64
CA GLU A 312 31.06 -102.72 110.09
C GLU A 312 30.76 -104.17 110.49
N ALA A 313 29.91 -104.87 109.73
CA ALA A 313 29.59 -106.27 109.99
C ALA A 313 30.81 -107.17 109.78
N ARG A 314 31.60 -106.95 108.72
CA ARG A 314 32.87 -107.63 108.49
C ARG A 314 33.85 -107.39 109.65
N LEU A 315 34.01 -106.15 110.10
CA LEU A 315 34.83 -105.82 111.27
C LEU A 315 34.32 -106.51 112.55
N ARG A 316 32.99 -106.62 112.72
CA ARG A 316 32.40 -107.37 113.84
C ARG A 316 32.70 -108.87 113.77
N VAL A 317 32.59 -109.47 112.59
CA VAL A 317 32.95 -110.88 112.37
C VAL A 317 34.44 -111.09 112.65
N GLU A 318 35.32 -110.21 112.16
CA GLU A 318 36.75 -110.27 112.45
C GLU A 318 37.04 -110.16 113.96
N ARG A 319 36.32 -109.29 114.68
CA ARG A 319 36.41 -109.22 116.15
C ARG A 319 35.96 -110.51 116.81
N PHE A 320 34.79 -111.05 116.45
CA PHE A 320 34.31 -112.31 117.00
C PHE A 320 35.24 -113.48 116.64
N GLU A 321 35.83 -113.52 115.46
CA GLU A 321 36.84 -114.52 115.11
C GLU A 321 38.11 -114.35 115.94
N SER A 322 38.54 -113.12 116.20
CA SER A 322 39.66 -112.82 117.11
C SER A 322 39.36 -113.24 118.54
N GLU A 323 38.17 -112.93 119.06
CA GLU A 323 37.70 -113.38 120.38
C GLU A 323 37.60 -114.91 120.43
N ARG A 324 37.09 -115.54 119.36
CA ARG A 324 37.04 -117.01 119.28
C ARG A 324 38.44 -117.63 119.20
N ARG A 325 39.43 -116.95 118.59
CA ARG A 325 40.84 -117.37 118.64
C ARG A 325 41.40 -117.25 120.04
N THR A 326 41.18 -116.13 120.73
CA THR A 326 41.63 -115.99 122.13
C THR A 326 40.93 -116.99 123.03
N ASP A 327 39.64 -117.26 122.85
CA ASP A 327 38.90 -118.28 123.60
C ASP A 327 39.43 -119.68 123.29
N GLN A 328 39.77 -119.98 122.03
CA GLN A 328 40.44 -121.23 121.66
C GLN A 328 41.83 -121.35 122.31
N GLU A 329 42.61 -120.27 122.34
CA GLU A 329 43.90 -120.20 123.04
C GLU A 329 43.70 -120.37 124.56
N HIS A 330 42.68 -119.77 125.15
CA HIS A 330 42.33 -119.94 126.56
C HIS A 330 41.87 -121.36 126.87
N ILE A 331 41.07 -121.98 126.01
CA ILE A 331 40.69 -123.39 126.13
C ILE A 331 41.93 -124.28 126.04
N GLN A 332 42.85 -124.03 125.10
CA GLN A 332 44.13 -124.76 125.02
C GLN A 332 44.94 -124.61 126.31
N VAL A 333 45.06 -123.40 126.86
CA VAL A 333 45.74 -123.18 128.14
C VAL A 333 45.05 -123.90 129.30
N LEU A 334 43.72 -123.98 129.31
CA LEU A 334 42.97 -124.75 130.32
C LEU A 334 43.12 -126.26 130.12
N GLU A 335 43.13 -126.76 128.88
CA GLU A 335 43.42 -128.15 128.55
C GLU A 335 44.84 -128.54 128.96
N ASP A 336 45.82 -127.67 128.75
CA ASP A 336 47.20 -127.86 129.21
C ASP A 336 47.29 -127.80 130.74
N ARG A 337 46.51 -126.94 131.41
CA ARG A 337 46.41 -126.89 132.88
C ARG A 337 45.76 -128.14 133.47
N VAL A 338 44.81 -128.75 132.75
CA VAL A 338 44.21 -130.03 133.14
C VAL A 338 45.21 -131.17 132.93
N ARG A 339 46.00 -131.16 131.84
CA ARG A 339 47.11 -132.11 131.64
C ARG A 339 48.18 -131.99 132.72
N ASP A 340 48.48 -130.79 133.18
CA ASP A 340 49.44 -130.54 134.28
C ASP A 340 48.91 -130.94 135.67
N LEU A 341 47.60 -131.17 135.83
CA LEU A 341 46.98 -131.70 137.06
C LEU A 341 46.81 -133.23 137.04
N GLU A 342 47.17 -133.89 135.94
CA GLU A 342 47.16 -135.35 135.77
C GLU A 342 48.55 -136.00 135.94
N LEU A 343 49.57 -135.23 136.37
CA LEU A 343 50.91 -135.67 136.79
C LEU A 343 51.21 -135.18 138.22
#